data_AF-A0A2D5X324-F1
#
_entry.id   AF-A0A2D5X324-F1
#
_cell.length_a   1.000
_cell.length_b   1.000
_cell.length_c   1.000
_cell.angle_alpha   90.00
_cell.angle_beta   90.00
_cell.angle_gamma   90.00
#
_symmetry.space_group_name_H-M   'P 1'
#
loop_
_entity.id
_entity.type
_entity.pdbx_description
1 polymer ?
#
loop_
_entity_poly.entity_id
_entity_poly.type
_entity_poly.pdbx_seq_one_letter_code
_entity_poly.pdbx_strand_id
1 'polypeptide(L)'
;MFLLPLGIGMAIATERGRRLAGCGLLLLIAIAIISHPERLDASSEGWSLHLLISLIGPIVALLFGIWFALFSGPIPVAPMPRNVRPFGFALMILSLSWFCWMLFEARPALDGVPNPWWQHLATSLLTSMIIIAGFAAAFVLVMGDERKKEAVIMSILSLASFLLLIYLLAEGTTSDDPVFWRSSSWGTLGDLGGMLFGGGFALMLFVTLVWLGEKRMAVPSEVEPLSIDESTRVKEILKENLEGGA
;
A
#
# COMPACT_ATOMS: atom_id res chain seq x y z
N MET A 1 -19.16 7.46 12.55
CA MET A 1 -18.48 7.03 11.30
C MET A 1 -18.18 5.52 11.25
N PHE A 2 -18.13 4.79 12.38
CA PHE A 2 -17.91 3.33 12.44
C PHE A 2 -18.82 2.45 11.55
N LEU A 3 -19.98 2.96 11.14
CA LEU A 3 -20.93 2.24 10.26
C LEU A 3 -20.68 2.48 8.77
N LEU A 4 -19.68 3.30 8.39
CA LEU A 4 -19.42 3.64 6.99
C LEU A 4 -18.92 2.41 6.17
N PRO A 5 -17.98 1.58 6.67
CA PRO A 5 -17.61 0.34 5.98
C PRO A 5 -18.80 -0.64 5.88
N LEU A 6 -19.65 -0.69 6.91
CA LEU A 6 -20.87 -1.50 6.91
C LEU A 6 -21.87 -0.98 5.86
N GLY A 7 -22.06 0.33 5.78
CA GLY A 7 -22.93 0.97 4.79
C GLY A 7 -22.47 0.72 3.36
N ILE A 8 -21.16 0.85 3.10
CA ILE A 8 -20.57 0.50 1.78
C ILE A 8 -20.74 -0.99 1.48
N GLY A 9 -20.39 -1.86 2.44
CA GLY A 9 -20.50 -3.32 2.27
C GLY A 9 -21.95 -3.77 2.03
N MET A 10 -22.92 -3.12 2.67
CA MET A 10 -24.34 -3.38 2.43
C MET A 10 -24.83 -2.80 1.10
N ALA A 11 -24.34 -1.62 0.69
CA ALA A 11 -24.71 -0.98 -0.57
C ALA A 11 -24.18 -1.74 -1.81
N ILE A 12 -23.09 -2.50 -1.68
CA ILE A 12 -22.53 -3.33 -2.76
C ILE A 12 -23.17 -4.74 -2.79
N ALA A 13 -23.99 -5.10 -1.78
CA ALA A 13 -24.63 -6.40 -1.73
C ALA A 13 -25.57 -6.63 -2.93
N THR A 14 -25.61 -7.88 -3.42
CA THR A 14 -26.47 -8.31 -4.54
C THR A 14 -27.95 -8.32 -4.17
N GLU A 15 -28.27 -8.52 -2.89
CA GLU A 15 -29.64 -8.54 -2.37
C GLU A 15 -30.25 -7.13 -2.29
N ARG A 16 -31.40 -6.94 -2.95
CA ARG A 16 -32.09 -5.64 -3.06
C ARG A 16 -32.41 -4.99 -1.70
N GLY A 17 -32.82 -5.77 -0.72
CA GLY A 17 -33.16 -5.29 0.63
C GLY A 17 -31.94 -4.76 1.39
N ARG A 18 -30.84 -5.52 1.39
CA ARG A 18 -29.56 -5.10 1.99
C ARG A 18 -28.96 -3.90 1.29
N ARG A 19 -29.07 -3.84 -0.05
CA ARG A 19 -28.62 -2.69 -0.84
C ARG A 19 -29.36 -1.41 -0.49
N LEU A 20 -30.69 -1.46 -0.41
CA LEU A 20 -31.51 -0.30 -0.03
C LEU A 20 -31.21 0.15 1.40
N ALA A 21 -31.06 -0.79 2.34
CA ALA A 21 -30.65 -0.48 3.71
C ALA A 21 -29.25 0.15 3.77
N GLY A 22 -28.29 -0.36 2.97
CA GLY A 22 -26.95 0.21 2.83
C GLY A 22 -26.97 1.63 2.25
N CYS A 23 -27.71 1.86 1.17
CA CYS A 23 -27.89 3.21 0.60
C CYS A 23 -28.58 4.16 1.59
N GLY A 24 -29.61 3.70 2.29
CA GLY A 24 -30.29 4.49 3.33
C GLY A 24 -29.36 4.87 4.48
N LEU A 25 -28.55 3.91 4.94
CA LEU A 25 -27.53 4.15 5.97
C LEU A 25 -26.47 5.15 5.51
N LEU A 26 -25.97 5.02 4.27
CA LEU A 26 -25.02 5.97 3.70
C LEU A 26 -25.62 7.37 3.56
N LEU A 27 -26.88 7.48 3.18
CA LEU A 27 -27.59 8.75 3.05
C LEU A 27 -27.82 9.40 4.42
N LEU A 28 -28.17 8.63 5.45
CA LEU A 28 -28.25 9.10 6.83
C LEU A 28 -26.89 9.56 7.36
N ILE A 29 -25.81 8.83 7.05
CA ILE A 29 -24.44 9.24 7.39
C ILE A 29 -24.10 10.57 6.69
N ALA A 30 -24.43 10.72 5.41
CA ALA A 30 -24.20 11.97 4.67
C ALA A 30 -24.99 13.14 5.28
N ILE A 31 -26.27 12.95 5.60
CA ILE A 31 -27.10 13.98 6.26
C ILE A 31 -26.52 14.33 7.64
N ALA A 32 -26.08 13.33 8.42
CA ALA A 32 -25.48 13.56 9.74
C ALA A 32 -24.19 14.39 9.65
N ILE A 33 -23.36 14.16 8.63
CA ILE A 33 -22.14 14.95 8.37
C ILE A 33 -22.50 16.40 8.02
N ILE A 34 -23.48 16.60 7.12
CA ILE A 34 -23.88 17.93 6.66
C ILE A 34 -24.53 18.74 7.80
N SER A 35 -25.29 18.10 8.67
CA SER A 35 -26.04 18.77 9.73
C SER A 35 -25.22 19.14 10.97
N HIS A 36 -24.03 18.55 11.18
CA HIS A 36 -23.17 18.81 12.33
C HIS A 36 -21.69 19.00 11.93
N PRO A 37 -21.34 20.08 11.21
CA PRO A 37 -19.96 20.33 10.78
C PRO A 37 -18.98 20.53 11.94
N GLU A 38 -19.43 21.11 13.06
CA GLU A 38 -18.65 21.41 14.27
C GLU A 38 -18.17 20.18 15.08
N ARG A 39 -18.38 18.97 14.56
CA ARG A 39 -17.86 17.73 15.17
C ARG A 39 -16.69 17.13 14.40
N LEU A 40 -16.35 17.67 13.23
CA LEU A 40 -15.24 17.15 12.42
C LEU A 40 -13.89 17.59 12.98
N ASP A 41 -13.77 18.82 13.46
CA ASP A 41 -12.60 19.38 14.15
C ASP A 41 -12.38 18.82 15.57
N ALA A 42 -13.41 18.22 16.19
CA ALA A 42 -13.32 17.59 17.51
C ALA A 42 -13.20 16.05 17.49
N SER A 43 -13.42 15.39 16.35
CA SER A 43 -13.40 13.93 16.25
C SER A 43 -12.11 13.40 15.62
N SER A 44 -11.66 12.23 16.08
CA SER A 44 -10.52 11.52 15.49
C SER A 44 -10.69 11.31 13.99
N GLU A 45 -11.92 11.00 13.56
CA GLU A 45 -12.26 10.71 12.17
C GLU A 45 -12.21 11.96 11.29
N GLY A 46 -12.63 13.11 11.79
CA GLY A 46 -12.53 14.36 11.02
C GLY A 46 -11.08 14.82 10.85
N TRP A 47 -10.22 14.63 11.85
CA TRP A 47 -8.77 14.85 11.70
C TRP A 47 -8.12 13.91 10.68
N SER A 48 -8.52 12.63 10.66
CA SER A 48 -8.04 11.68 9.66
C SER A 48 -8.55 12.02 8.25
N LEU A 49 -9.81 12.42 8.12
CA LEU A 49 -10.38 12.84 6.83
C LEU A 49 -9.70 14.10 6.31
N HIS A 50 -9.49 15.10 7.17
CA HIS A 50 -8.77 16.31 6.83
C HIS A 50 -7.37 15.98 6.29
N LEU A 51 -6.62 15.12 6.99
CA LEU A 51 -5.30 14.67 6.54
C LEU A 51 -5.36 14.04 5.14
N LEU A 52 -6.34 13.15 4.90
CA LEU A 52 -6.50 12.47 3.61
C LEU A 52 -6.80 13.47 2.49
N ILE A 53 -7.68 14.43 2.74
CA ILE A 53 -8.01 15.49 1.77
C ILE A 53 -6.79 16.36 1.49
N SER A 54 -6.01 16.74 2.51
CA SER A 54 -4.78 17.51 2.33
C SER A 54 -3.74 16.78 1.47
N LEU A 55 -3.72 15.45 1.51
CA LEU A 55 -2.78 14.61 0.76
C LEU A 55 -3.25 14.26 -0.66
N ILE A 56 -4.51 14.56 -1.02
CA ILE A 56 -5.06 14.14 -2.31
C ILE A 56 -4.26 14.73 -3.48
N GLY A 57 -3.81 15.99 -3.37
CA GLY A 57 -3.00 16.67 -4.38
C GLY A 57 -1.71 15.93 -4.71
N PRO A 58 -0.77 15.78 -3.76
CA PRO A 58 0.48 15.05 -4.02
C PRO A 58 0.22 13.59 -4.42
N ILE A 59 -0.72 12.88 -3.78
CA ILE A 59 -1.02 11.48 -4.12
C ILE A 59 -1.49 11.35 -5.57
N VAL A 60 -2.43 12.20 -6.00
CA VAL A 60 -2.95 12.18 -7.38
C VAL A 60 -1.85 12.51 -8.38
N ALA A 61 -1.02 13.51 -8.10
CA ALA A 61 0.12 13.84 -8.94
C ALA A 61 1.10 12.66 -9.05
N LEU A 62 1.40 11.96 -7.95
CA LEU A 62 2.25 10.77 -7.96
C LEU A 62 1.64 9.63 -8.77
N LEU A 63 0.37 9.30 -8.53
CA LEU A 63 -0.32 8.19 -9.20
C LEU A 63 -0.41 8.42 -10.71
N PHE A 64 -0.79 9.62 -11.15
CA PHE A 64 -0.76 9.97 -12.56
C PHE A 64 0.67 9.98 -13.11
N GLY A 65 1.64 10.50 -12.34
CA GLY A 65 3.04 10.49 -12.72
C GLY A 65 3.58 9.08 -13.00
N ILE A 66 3.32 8.13 -12.09
CA ILE A 66 3.65 6.71 -12.25
C ILE A 66 2.92 6.12 -13.45
N TRP A 67 1.61 6.38 -13.58
CA TRP A 67 0.79 5.88 -14.68
C TRP A 67 1.35 6.30 -16.03
N PHE A 68 1.61 7.60 -16.23
CA PHE A 68 2.23 8.12 -17.45
C PHE A 68 3.63 7.54 -17.64
N ALA A 69 4.48 7.48 -16.62
CA ALA A 69 5.85 7.00 -16.75
C ALA A 69 5.96 5.51 -17.11
N LEU A 70 5.04 4.68 -16.60
CA LEU A 70 5.02 3.23 -16.79
C LEU A 70 4.42 2.86 -18.15
N PHE A 71 3.28 3.45 -18.51
CA PHE A 71 2.53 3.08 -19.72
C PHE A 71 3.00 3.78 -21.00
N SER A 72 3.88 4.79 -20.90
CA SER A 72 4.58 5.38 -22.06
C SER A 72 6.00 4.82 -22.26
N GLY A 73 6.38 3.81 -21.49
CA GLY A 73 7.66 3.12 -21.61
C GLY A 73 7.78 2.24 -22.85
N PRO A 74 8.95 1.64 -23.10
CA PRO A 74 9.18 0.69 -24.18
C PRO A 74 8.57 -0.68 -23.85
N ILE A 75 7.24 -0.73 -23.69
CA ILE A 75 6.48 -1.96 -23.51
C ILE A 75 5.82 -2.36 -24.85
N PRO A 76 5.76 -3.66 -25.20
CA PRO A 76 5.25 -4.13 -26.51
C PRO A 76 3.80 -3.70 -26.80
N VAL A 77 3.01 -3.44 -25.75
CA VAL A 77 1.60 -3.04 -25.81
C VAL A 77 1.37 -1.66 -25.19
N ALA A 78 2.31 -0.73 -25.37
CA ALA A 78 2.22 0.62 -24.80
C ALA A 78 0.91 1.31 -25.18
N PRO A 79 -0.01 1.57 -24.22
CA PRO A 79 -1.29 2.21 -24.52
C PRO A 79 -1.15 3.71 -24.76
N MET A 80 0.04 4.31 -24.53
CA MET A 80 0.28 5.74 -24.63
C MET A 80 1.50 6.12 -25.49
N PRO A 81 1.50 7.32 -26.11
CA PRO A 81 2.63 7.81 -26.88
C PRO A 81 3.90 7.97 -26.03
N ARG A 82 5.08 7.61 -26.55
CA ARG A 82 6.35 7.73 -25.81
C ARG A 82 6.69 9.16 -25.36
N ASN A 83 6.16 10.16 -26.06
CA ASN A 83 6.41 11.57 -25.78
C ASN A 83 5.81 12.07 -24.46
N VAL A 84 4.87 11.33 -23.85
CA VAL A 84 4.28 11.71 -22.56
C VAL A 84 5.08 11.20 -21.35
N ARG A 85 6.14 10.42 -21.57
CA ARG A 85 6.97 9.88 -20.48
C ARG A 85 7.63 10.96 -19.61
N PRO A 86 8.25 12.01 -20.18
CA PRO A 86 8.82 13.10 -19.39
C PRO A 86 7.77 13.84 -18.55
N PHE A 87 6.53 13.93 -19.05
CA PHE A 87 5.42 14.51 -18.29
C PHE A 87 5.09 13.67 -17.04
N GLY A 88 5.11 12.34 -17.15
CA GLY A 88 4.99 11.45 -15.99
C GLY A 88 6.07 11.71 -14.93
N PHE A 89 7.33 11.82 -15.35
CA PHE A 89 8.44 12.18 -14.44
C PHE A 89 8.26 13.56 -13.81
N ALA A 90 7.81 14.56 -14.57
CA ALA A 90 7.54 15.90 -14.05
C ALA A 90 6.45 15.89 -12.97
N LEU A 91 5.38 15.10 -13.14
CA LEU A 91 4.33 14.94 -12.13
C LEU A 91 4.83 14.25 -10.86
N MET A 92 5.71 13.25 -10.98
CA MET A 92 6.33 12.62 -9.80
C MET A 92 7.23 13.60 -9.04
N ILE A 93 8.01 14.42 -9.75
CA ILE A 93 8.83 15.48 -9.14
C ILE A 93 7.92 16.52 -8.47
N LEU A 94 6.84 16.94 -9.14
CA LEU A 94 5.85 17.86 -8.57
C LEU A 94 5.25 17.30 -7.28
N SER A 95 4.85 16.03 -7.27
CA SER A 95 4.34 15.38 -6.06
C SER A 95 5.36 15.39 -4.94
N LEU A 96 6.62 15.05 -5.23
CA LEU A 96 7.68 15.02 -4.23
C LEU A 96 7.94 16.42 -3.67
N SER A 97 8.08 17.42 -4.54
CA SER A 97 8.27 18.81 -4.15
C SER A 97 7.10 19.34 -3.33
N TRP A 98 5.87 19.01 -3.70
CA TRP A 98 4.66 19.37 -2.95
C TRP A 98 4.70 18.73 -1.56
N PHE A 99 4.98 17.43 -1.47
CA PHE A 99 5.07 16.75 -0.18
C PHE A 99 6.20 17.34 0.70
N CYS A 100 7.37 17.64 0.12
CA CYS A 100 8.46 18.32 0.84
C CYS A 100 8.05 19.71 1.33
N TRP A 101 7.31 20.47 0.53
CA TRP A 101 6.78 21.77 0.96
C TRP A 101 5.79 21.63 2.12
N MET A 102 4.91 20.62 2.10
CA MET A 102 4.04 20.31 3.24
C MET A 102 4.83 19.85 4.47
N LEU A 103 5.93 19.12 4.26
CA LEU A 103 6.79 18.61 5.33
C LEU A 103 7.48 19.74 6.08
N PHE A 104 8.06 20.71 5.36
CA PHE A 104 8.86 21.76 5.97
C PHE A 104 8.08 23.01 6.33
N GLU A 105 7.10 23.41 5.51
CA GLU A 105 6.54 24.76 5.57
C GLU A 105 5.02 24.79 5.75
N ALA A 106 4.29 23.91 5.07
CA ALA A 106 2.84 23.97 4.98
C ALA A 106 2.17 22.69 5.49
N ARG A 107 2.42 22.35 6.76
CA ARG A 107 1.77 21.19 7.37
C ARG A 107 0.24 21.36 7.39
N PRO A 108 -0.55 20.29 7.21
CA PRO A 108 -2.01 20.35 7.29
C PRO A 108 -2.48 20.90 8.64
N ALA A 109 -3.34 21.94 8.61
CA ALA A 109 -3.95 22.54 9.79
C ALA A 109 -5.41 22.92 9.50
N LEU A 110 -6.29 22.76 10.49
CA LEU A 110 -7.67 23.25 10.48
C LEU A 110 -7.75 24.46 11.40
N ASP A 111 -8.18 25.61 10.88
CA ASP A 111 -8.34 26.86 11.65
C ASP A 111 -7.12 27.24 12.51
N GLY A 112 -5.92 27.01 11.96
CA GLY A 112 -4.64 27.29 12.63
C GLY A 112 -4.21 26.21 13.63
N VAL A 113 -5.04 25.20 13.90
CA VAL A 113 -4.69 24.04 14.73
C VAL A 113 -4.04 22.96 13.85
N PRO A 114 -2.79 22.56 14.13
CA PRO A 114 -2.10 21.53 13.38
C PRO A 114 -2.79 20.17 13.45
N ASN A 115 -2.78 19.43 12.35
CA ASN A 115 -3.30 18.07 12.34
C ASN A 115 -2.44 17.15 13.23
N PRO A 116 -3.01 16.49 14.25
CA PRO A 116 -2.26 15.67 15.21
C PRO A 116 -1.62 14.42 14.58
N TRP A 117 -2.12 13.99 13.42
CA TRP A 117 -1.64 12.78 12.74
C TRP A 117 -0.52 13.05 11.72
N TRP A 118 -0.21 14.32 11.44
CA TRP A 118 0.74 14.70 10.38
C TRP A 118 2.14 14.13 10.61
N GLN A 119 2.69 14.36 11.80
CA GLN A 119 4.03 13.89 12.16
C GLN A 119 4.09 12.37 12.16
N HIS A 120 3.05 11.71 12.70
CA HIS A 120 2.98 10.25 12.73
C HIS A 120 2.95 9.64 11.33
N LEU A 121 2.20 10.24 10.41
CA LEU A 121 2.20 9.83 9.02
C LEU A 121 3.58 10.02 8.38
N ALA A 122 4.20 11.19 8.55
CA ALA A 122 5.49 11.51 7.96
C ALA A 122 6.61 10.60 8.49
N THR A 123 6.68 10.37 9.81
CA THR A 123 7.65 9.46 10.42
C THR A 123 7.41 8.02 10.01
N SER A 124 6.15 7.60 9.89
CA SER A 124 5.78 6.25 9.42
C SER A 124 6.15 6.03 7.96
N LEU A 125 5.93 7.02 7.10
CA LEU A 125 6.31 6.97 5.69
C LEU A 125 7.83 6.87 5.53
N LEU A 126 8.59 7.73 6.20
CA LEU A 126 10.06 7.72 6.12
C LEU A 126 10.64 6.43 6.67
N THR A 127 10.18 5.98 7.84
CA THR A 127 10.64 4.71 8.43
C THR A 127 10.31 3.52 7.53
N SER A 128 9.11 3.48 6.94
CA SER A 128 8.73 2.43 5.99
C SER A 128 9.58 2.47 4.73
N MET A 129 9.89 3.64 4.19
CA MET A 129 10.79 3.79 3.04
C MET A 129 12.20 3.31 3.34
N ILE A 130 12.76 3.64 4.52
CA ILE A 130 14.08 3.16 4.94
C ILE A 130 14.12 1.64 4.93
N ILE A 131 13.13 1.00 5.57
CA ILE A 131 13.05 -0.45 5.69
C ILE A 131 12.79 -1.10 4.32
N ILE A 132 11.71 -0.73 3.63
CA ILE A 132 11.29 -1.38 2.38
C ILE A 132 12.34 -1.17 1.29
N ALA A 133 12.82 0.05 1.07
CA ALA A 133 13.82 0.31 0.04
C ALA A 133 15.18 -0.29 0.42
N GLY A 134 15.55 -0.30 1.70
CA GLY A 134 16.77 -0.96 2.18
C GLY A 134 16.75 -2.46 1.96
N PHE A 135 15.66 -3.14 2.34
CA PHE A 135 15.46 -4.57 2.07
C PHE A 135 15.39 -4.87 0.57
N ALA A 136 14.69 -4.05 -0.21
CA ALA A 136 14.62 -4.21 -1.66
C ALA A 136 16.01 -4.08 -2.30
N ALA A 137 16.82 -3.12 -1.87
CA ALA A 137 18.20 -2.97 -2.35
C ALA A 137 19.06 -4.20 -2.03
N ALA A 138 19.01 -4.67 -0.78
CA ALA A 138 19.74 -5.87 -0.37
C ALA A 138 19.27 -7.11 -1.14
N PHE A 139 17.96 -7.28 -1.32
CA PHE A 139 17.38 -8.37 -2.08
C PHE A 139 17.85 -8.35 -3.55
N VAL A 140 17.80 -7.19 -4.21
CA VAL A 140 18.26 -7.04 -5.59
C VAL A 140 19.75 -7.31 -5.73
N LEU A 141 20.58 -6.98 -4.74
CA LEU A 141 22.01 -7.31 -4.76
C LEU A 141 22.30 -8.81 -4.57
N VAL A 142 21.49 -9.51 -3.77
CA VAL A 142 21.71 -10.94 -3.46
C VAL A 142 21.09 -11.86 -4.52
N MET A 143 19.88 -11.53 -4.99
CA MET A 143 19.09 -12.39 -5.90
C MET A 143 19.05 -11.88 -7.34
N GLY A 144 19.42 -10.62 -7.59
CA GLY A 144 19.30 -10.00 -8.90
C GLY A 144 20.58 -10.07 -9.70
N ASP A 145 20.62 -10.90 -10.74
CA ASP A 145 21.66 -10.80 -11.77
C ASP A 145 21.48 -9.49 -12.56
N GLU A 146 22.57 -8.75 -12.73
CA GLU A 146 22.67 -7.52 -13.54
C GLU A 146 21.77 -6.34 -13.14
N ARG A 147 21.12 -6.36 -11.96
CA ARG A 147 20.21 -5.30 -11.48
C ARG A 147 20.87 -4.28 -10.53
N LYS A 148 22.14 -3.98 -10.76
CA LYS A 148 22.92 -3.07 -9.89
C LYS A 148 22.35 -1.65 -9.89
N LYS A 149 21.80 -1.19 -11.02
CA LYS A 149 21.23 0.17 -11.11
C LYS A 149 20.00 0.31 -10.23
N GLU A 150 19.13 -0.69 -10.23
CA GLU A 150 17.92 -0.75 -9.43
C GLU A 150 18.27 -0.80 -7.94
N ALA A 151 19.25 -1.63 -7.56
CA ALA A 151 19.76 -1.67 -6.19
C ALA A 151 20.30 -0.31 -5.73
N VAL A 152 21.06 0.39 -6.57
CA VAL A 152 21.59 1.72 -6.24
C VAL A 152 20.46 2.73 -6.05
N ILE A 153 19.44 2.72 -6.92
CA ILE A 153 18.29 3.63 -6.78
C ILE A 153 17.55 3.37 -5.46
N MET A 154 17.31 2.12 -5.11
CA MET A 154 16.66 1.75 -3.85
C MET A 154 17.50 2.13 -2.63
N SER A 155 18.82 1.94 -2.69
CA SER A 155 19.75 2.39 -1.65
C SER A 155 19.75 3.90 -1.47
N ILE A 156 19.73 4.68 -2.57
CA ILE A 156 19.64 6.14 -2.51
C ILE A 156 18.33 6.57 -1.85
N LEU A 157 17.20 5.93 -2.20
CA LEU A 157 15.91 6.24 -1.61
C LEU A 157 15.87 5.94 -0.11
N SER A 158 16.42 4.80 0.30
CA SER A 158 16.54 4.42 1.72
C SER A 158 17.43 5.42 2.48
N LEU A 159 18.60 5.75 1.94
CA LEU A 159 19.55 6.66 2.58
C LEU A 159 19.01 8.10 2.65
N ALA A 160 18.38 8.61 1.58
CA ALA A 160 17.76 9.92 1.58
C ALA A 160 16.64 10.02 2.62
N SER A 161 15.81 8.97 2.73
CA SER A 161 14.75 8.90 3.74
C SER A 161 15.32 8.85 5.16
N PHE A 162 16.42 8.12 5.36
CA PHE A 162 17.13 8.06 6.64
C PHE A 162 17.72 9.40 7.04
N LEU A 163 18.44 10.07 6.14
CA LEU A 163 19.01 11.39 6.40
C LEU A 163 17.94 12.43 6.70
N LEU A 164 16.83 12.41 5.94
CA LEU A 164 15.69 13.30 6.18
C LEU A 164 15.05 13.03 7.54
N LEU A 165 14.86 11.75 7.93
CA LEU A 165 14.31 11.41 9.24
C LEU A 165 15.24 11.88 10.38
N ILE A 166 16.55 11.65 10.27
CA ILE A 166 17.53 12.12 11.25
C ILE A 166 17.54 13.65 11.34
N TYR A 167 17.41 14.35 10.22
CA TYR A 167 17.28 15.81 10.20
C TYR A 167 16.07 16.27 11.01
N LEU A 168 14.89 15.69 10.77
CA LEU A 168 13.67 16.04 11.50
C LEU A 168 13.76 15.73 13.01
N LEU A 169 14.44 14.63 13.38
CA LEU A 169 14.68 14.26 14.78
C LEU A 169 15.68 15.19 15.50
N ALA A 170 16.59 15.80 14.76
CA ALA A 170 17.62 16.68 15.27
C ALA A 170 17.16 18.14 15.33
N GLU A 171 16.71 18.69 14.20
CA GLU A 171 16.38 20.11 14.00
C GLU A 171 14.89 20.40 13.90
N GLY A 172 14.06 19.41 13.56
CA GLY A 172 12.63 19.62 13.36
C GLY A 172 12.35 20.37 12.05
N THR A 173 11.32 21.21 12.05
CA THR A 173 10.94 22.03 10.88
C THR A 173 10.66 23.46 11.32
N THR A 174 10.43 24.39 10.38
CA THR A 174 10.04 25.77 10.72
C THR A 174 8.76 25.82 11.56
N SER A 175 7.90 24.81 11.40
CA SER A 175 6.59 24.71 12.04
C SER A 175 6.57 23.85 13.33
N ASP A 176 7.62 23.07 13.60
CA ASP A 176 7.60 22.02 14.62
C ASP A 176 8.93 21.79 15.34
N ASP A 177 8.86 21.71 16.67
CA ASP A 177 9.99 21.37 17.53
C ASP A 177 10.44 19.90 17.35
N PRO A 178 11.76 19.63 17.33
CA PRO A 178 12.32 18.28 17.26
C PRO A 178 11.72 17.26 18.25
N VAL A 179 11.28 17.69 19.44
CA VAL A 179 10.71 16.80 20.47
C VAL A 179 9.48 16.05 19.95
N PHE A 180 8.64 16.72 19.16
CA PHE A 180 7.44 16.09 18.59
C PHE A 180 7.77 15.07 17.51
N TRP A 181 8.81 15.31 16.72
CA TRP A 181 9.33 14.32 15.77
C TRP A 181 9.87 13.07 16.46
N ARG A 182 10.55 13.24 17.61
CA ARG A 182 11.04 12.11 18.42
C ARG A 182 9.91 11.29 19.02
N SER A 183 8.91 11.94 19.63
CA SER A 183 7.76 11.22 20.20
C SER A 183 7.00 10.43 19.12
N SER A 184 6.78 11.06 17.96
CA SER A 184 6.17 10.43 16.79
C SER A 184 6.96 9.22 16.30
N SER A 185 8.29 9.33 16.21
CA SER A 185 9.14 8.22 15.76
C SER A 185 9.08 7.00 16.68
N TRP A 186 8.93 7.21 17.99
CA TRP A 186 8.73 6.12 18.95
C TRP A 186 7.38 5.44 18.77
N GLY A 187 6.34 6.21 18.49
CA GLY A 187 5.03 5.68 18.10
C GLY A 187 5.13 4.82 16.83
N THR A 188 5.77 5.33 15.78
CA THR A 188 5.98 4.60 14.52
C THR A 188 6.73 3.29 14.72
N LEU A 189 7.79 3.28 15.54
CA LEU A 189 8.54 2.05 15.84
C LEU A 189 7.70 1.04 16.62
N GLY A 190 6.85 1.52 17.53
CA GLY A 190 5.86 0.70 18.22
C GLY A 190 4.87 0.05 17.25
N ASP A 191 4.33 0.83 16.32
CA ASP A 191 3.40 0.34 15.29
C ASP A 191 4.05 -0.70 14.38
N LEU A 192 5.27 -0.44 13.89
CA LEU A 192 6.01 -1.38 13.06
C LEU A 192 6.36 -2.68 13.82
N GLY A 193 6.79 -2.55 15.07
CA GLY A 193 6.99 -3.70 15.95
C GLY A 193 5.70 -4.51 16.10
N GLY A 194 4.60 -3.84 16.41
CA GLY A 194 3.27 -4.46 16.52
C GLY A 194 2.84 -5.18 15.24
N MET A 195 3.05 -4.56 14.08
CA MET A 195 2.75 -5.18 12.77
C MET A 195 3.60 -6.41 12.50
N LEU A 196 4.91 -6.36 12.81
CA LEU A 196 5.82 -7.50 12.63
C LEU A 196 5.45 -8.66 13.57
N PHE A 197 5.24 -8.38 14.86
CA PHE A 197 4.84 -9.40 15.83
C PHE A 197 3.45 -9.97 15.51
N GLY A 198 2.47 -9.11 15.24
CA GLY A 198 1.10 -9.52 14.91
C GLY A 198 1.04 -10.32 13.61
N GLY A 199 1.72 -9.85 12.56
CA GLY A 199 1.79 -10.54 11.27
C GLY A 199 2.52 -11.89 11.36
N GLY A 200 3.65 -11.93 12.07
CA GLY A 200 4.39 -13.17 12.31
C GLY A 200 3.57 -14.19 13.11
N PHE A 201 2.89 -13.75 14.16
CA PHE A 201 2.01 -14.60 14.96
C PHE A 201 0.82 -15.13 14.15
N ALA A 202 0.18 -14.27 13.33
CA ALA A 202 -0.90 -14.68 12.45
C ALA A 202 -0.45 -15.74 11.43
N LEU A 203 0.73 -15.55 10.82
CA LEU A 203 1.31 -16.53 9.90
C LEU A 203 1.62 -17.85 10.60
N MET A 204 2.21 -17.81 11.79
CA MET A 204 2.50 -19.00 12.59
C MET A 204 1.21 -19.77 12.92
N LEU A 205 0.16 -19.08 13.35
CA LEU A 205 -1.14 -19.70 13.60
C LEU A 205 -1.72 -20.33 12.33
N PHE A 206 -1.66 -19.62 11.21
CA PHE A 206 -2.12 -20.14 9.92
C PHE A 206 -1.40 -21.43 9.54
N VAL A 207 -0.06 -21.45 9.57
CA VAL A 207 0.75 -22.65 9.27
C VAL A 207 0.41 -23.79 10.24
N THR A 208 0.24 -23.48 11.52
CA THR A 208 -0.12 -24.49 12.54
C THR A 208 -1.50 -25.10 12.27
N LEU A 209 -2.47 -24.28 11.86
CA LEU A 209 -3.82 -24.74 11.52
C LEU A 209 -3.82 -25.60 10.25
N VAL A 210 -3.08 -25.20 9.21
CA VAL A 210 -2.91 -25.99 7.98
C VAL A 210 -2.28 -27.34 8.31
N TRP A 211 -1.17 -27.34 9.07
CA TRP A 211 -0.50 -28.57 9.50
C TRP A 211 -1.41 -29.49 10.32
N LEU A 212 -2.19 -28.93 11.25
CA LEU A 212 -3.15 -29.70 12.04
C LEU A 212 -4.28 -30.26 11.17
N GLY A 213 -4.71 -29.51 10.15
CA GLY A 213 -5.67 -29.93 9.14
C GLY A 213 -5.15 -31.10 8.32
N GLU A 214 -3.94 -30.98 7.75
CA GLU A 214 -3.28 -32.04 6.98
C GLU A 214 -3.11 -33.31 7.81
N LYS A 215 -2.64 -33.20 9.06
CA LYS A 215 -2.46 -34.35 9.94
C LYS A 215 -3.77 -35.10 10.24
N ARG A 216 -4.91 -34.43 10.16
CA ARG A 216 -6.24 -35.01 10.40
C ARG A 216 -6.91 -35.55 9.14
N MET A 217 -6.36 -35.28 7.95
CA MET A 217 -6.88 -35.86 6.72
C MET A 217 -6.48 -37.34 6.63
N ALA A 218 -7.42 -38.19 6.22
CA ALA A 218 -7.13 -39.57 5.91
C ALA A 218 -6.13 -39.63 4.74
N VAL A 219 -5.23 -40.62 4.76
CA VAL A 219 -4.32 -40.87 3.64
C VAL A 219 -5.15 -40.97 2.36
N PRO A 220 -4.84 -40.20 1.31
CA PRO A 220 -5.56 -40.30 0.04
C PRO A 220 -5.57 -41.77 -0.39
N SER A 221 -6.74 -42.29 -0.76
CA SER A 221 -6.83 -43.64 -1.32
C SER A 221 -5.87 -43.74 -2.50
N GLU A 222 -5.11 -44.84 -2.56
CA GLU A 222 -4.29 -45.14 -3.74
C GLU A 222 -5.19 -45.02 -4.98
N VAL A 223 -4.79 -44.11 -5.89
CA VAL A 223 -5.48 -43.96 -7.16
C VAL A 223 -5.24 -45.26 -7.92
N GLU A 224 -6.31 -45.85 -8.46
CA GLU A 224 -6.17 -47.04 -9.28
C GLU A 224 -5.16 -46.78 -10.42
N PRO A 225 -4.32 -47.76 -10.76
CA PRO A 225 -3.38 -47.61 -11.87
C PRO A 225 -4.16 -47.25 -13.14
N LEU A 226 -3.55 -46.39 -13.96
CA LEU A 226 -4.12 -45.92 -15.23
C LEU A 226 -4.82 -47.05 -15.97
N SER A 227 -6.09 -46.82 -16.29
CA SER A 227 -6.84 -47.75 -17.13
C SER A 227 -6.17 -47.84 -18.51
N ILE A 228 -6.43 -48.93 -19.23
CA ILE A 228 -5.85 -49.16 -20.56
C ILE A 228 -6.20 -48.02 -21.52
N ASP A 229 -7.41 -47.47 -21.40
CA ASP A 229 -7.89 -46.35 -22.22
C ASP A 229 -7.17 -45.04 -21.87
N GLU A 230 -6.97 -44.74 -20.60
CA GLU A 230 -6.22 -43.55 -20.18
C GLU A 230 -4.73 -43.67 -20.52
N SER A 231 -4.13 -44.86 -20.39
CA SER A 231 -2.76 -45.12 -20.81
C SER A 231 -2.59 -44.91 -22.32
N THR A 232 -3.57 -45.34 -23.10
CA THR A 232 -3.58 -45.15 -24.55
C THR A 232 -3.74 -43.67 -24.90
N ARG A 233 -4.61 -42.94 -24.20
CA ARG A 233 -4.80 -41.51 -24.39
C ARG A 233 -3.55 -40.70 -24.02
N VAL A 234 -2.88 -41.05 -22.92
CA VAL A 234 -1.62 -40.41 -22.50
C VAL A 234 -0.51 -40.70 -23.52
N LYS A 235 -0.43 -41.92 -24.06
CA LYS A 235 0.52 -42.27 -25.13
C LYS A 235 0.22 -41.51 -26.42
N GLU A 236 -1.04 -41.32 -26.79
CA GLU A 236 -1.43 -40.47 -27.92
C GLU A 236 -0.96 -39.03 -27.72
N ILE A 237 -1.27 -38.42 -26.57
CA ILE A 237 -0.88 -37.03 -26.26
C ILE A 237 0.65 -36.88 -26.23
N LEU A 238 1.37 -37.85 -25.66
CA LEU A 238 2.83 -37.86 -25.66
C LEU A 238 3.38 -37.97 -27.08
N LYS A 239 2.80 -38.84 -27.90
CA LYS A 239 3.22 -39.03 -29.29
C LYS A 239 2.93 -37.80 -30.14
N GLU A 240 1.79 -37.16 -29.95
CA GLU A 240 1.42 -35.91 -30.62
C GLU A 240 2.36 -34.75 -30.24
N ASN A 241 2.78 -34.66 -28.98
CA ASN A 241 3.73 -33.62 -28.52
C ASN A 241 5.21 -33.94 -28.80
N LEU A 242 5.60 -35.22 -28.88
CA LEU A 242 7.00 -35.65 -29.13
C LEU A 242 7.31 -35.85 -30.62
N GLU A 243 6.34 -36.25 -31.44
CA GLU A 243 6.54 -36.53 -32.87
C GLU A 243 6.10 -35.39 -33.80
N GLY A 244 5.44 -34.32 -33.32
CA GLY A 244 5.26 -33.14 -34.17
C GLY A 244 4.30 -32.06 -33.68
N GLY A 245 4.88 -30.98 -33.17
CA GLY A 245 4.49 -29.64 -33.63
C GLY A 245 5.42 -29.23 -34.76
N ALA A 246 5.08 -29.63 -35.99
CA ALA A 246 5.60 -29.03 -37.23
C ALA A 246 4.54 -28.09 -37.81
#